data_AF-A0A497IBS0-F1
#
_entry.id   AF-A0A497IBS0-F1
#
_cell.length_a   1.000
_cell.length_b   1.000
_cell.length_c   1.000
_cell.angle_alpha   90.00
_cell.angle_beta   90.00
_cell.angle_gamma   90.00
#
_symmetry.space_group_name_H-M   'P 1'
#
loop_
_entity.id
_entity.type
_entity.pdbx_description
1 polymer ?
#
loop_
_entity_poly.entity_id
_entity_poly.type
_entity_poly.pdbx_seq_one_letter_code
_entity_poly.pdbx_strand_id
1 'polypeptide(L)' 'MVEDAIKKAKNYPSRTKLWRSLPKKMQYQTLQLILRYLEQSNKIFITKEGKIMWILADSAKARKLAKESVPYARTKARR' A
#
# COMPACT_ATOMS: atom_id res chain seq x y z
N MET A 1 11.85 2.02 9.25
CA MET A 1 10.60 2.75 9.61
C MET A 1 9.38 1.86 9.34
N VAL A 2 8.15 2.30 9.61
CA VAL A 2 6.92 1.47 9.48
C VAL A 2 6.78 0.85 8.09
N GLU A 3 7.14 1.58 7.03
CA GLU A 3 7.15 1.06 5.65
C GLU A 3 8.07 -0.17 5.49
N ASP A 4 9.28 -0.12 6.05
CA ASP A 4 10.23 -1.25 5.96
C ASP A 4 9.73 -2.47 6.73
N ALA A 5 9.04 -2.26 7.86
CA ALA A 5 8.46 -3.35 8.63
C ALA A 5 7.36 -4.06 7.83
N ILE A 6 6.54 -3.30 7.10
CA ILE A 6 5.51 -3.85 6.22
C ILE A 6 6.13 -4.53 4.98
N LYS A 7 7.17 -3.93 4.36
CA LYS A 7 7.87 -4.50 3.20
C LYS A 7 8.63 -5.79 3.54
N LYS A 8 9.25 -5.87 4.71
CA LYS A 8 10.01 -7.05 5.17
C LYS A 8 9.10 -8.14 5.74
N ALA A 9 7.87 -7.82 6.11
CA ALA A 9 6.93 -8.81 6.60
C ALA A 9 6.56 -9.79 5.47
N LYS A 10 6.91 -11.07 5.65
CA LYS A 10 6.55 -12.15 4.70
C LYS A 10 5.04 -12.40 4.62
N ASN A 11 4.30 -12.03 5.68
CA ASN A 11 2.87 -12.26 5.82
C ASN A 11 2.15 -10.96 6.17
N TYR A 12 0.84 -10.89 5.87
CA TYR A 12 -0.01 -9.74 6.17
C TYR A 12 -0.27 -9.60 7.68
N PRO A 13 0.40 -8.67 8.39
CA PRO A 13 0.18 -8.51 9.82
C PRO A 13 -1.12 -7.74 10.06
N SER A 14 -1.78 -8.02 11.19
CA SER A 14 -2.81 -7.13 11.71
C SER A 14 -2.16 -5.86 12.30
N ARG A 15 -2.93 -4.78 12.44
CA ARG A 15 -2.45 -3.50 13.03
C ARG A 15 -1.68 -3.71 14.34
N THR A 16 -2.20 -4.55 15.23
CA THR A 16 -1.57 -4.86 16.52
C THR A 16 -0.29 -5.68 16.39
N LYS A 17 -0.25 -6.65 15.46
CA LYS A 17 0.97 -7.44 15.20
C LYS A 17 2.07 -6.57 14.62
N LEU A 18 1.72 -5.69 13.67
CA LEU A 18 2.66 -4.71 13.12
C LEU A 18 3.20 -3.81 14.23
N TRP A 19 2.32 -3.24 15.06
CA TRP A 19 2.71 -2.39 16.18
C TRP A 19 3.71 -3.06 17.14
N ARG A 20 3.48 -4.34 17.48
CA ARG A 20 4.37 -5.11 18.37
C ARG A 20 5.71 -5.46 17.72
N SER A 21 5.76 -5.58 16.40
CA SER A 21 6.99 -5.91 15.65
C SER A 21 7.94 -4.73 15.44
N LEU A 22 7.48 -3.50 15.72
CA LEU A 22 8.29 -2.30 15.50
C LEU A 22 9.42 -2.21 16.53
N PRO A 23 10.66 -1.89 16.09
CA PRO A 23 11.83 -1.84 16.97
C PRO A 23 11.77 -0.70 17.99
N LYS A 24 11.09 0.41 17.66
CA LYS A 24 10.74 1.47 18.62
C LYS A 24 9.25 1.40 18.91
N LYS A 25 8.92 1.28 20.20
CA LYS A 25 7.53 1.37 20.65
C LYS A 25 7.05 2.82 20.44
N MET A 26 6.23 3.02 19.42
CA MET A 26 5.53 4.28 19.21
C MET A 26 4.12 4.22 19.78
N GLN A 27 3.48 5.37 20.00
CA GLN A 27 2.06 5.39 20.36
C GLN A 27 1.20 4.79 19.24
N TYR A 28 0.16 4.05 19.63
CA TYR A 28 -0.72 3.38 18.69
C TYR A 28 -1.45 4.37 17.76
N GLN A 29 -1.80 5.56 18.27
CA GLN A 29 -2.44 6.64 17.51
C GLN A 29 -1.54 7.11 16.36
N THR A 30 -0.24 7.26 16.60
CA THR A 30 0.72 7.64 15.57
C THR A 30 0.83 6.57 14.49
N LEU A 31 0.82 5.28 14.87
CA LEU A 31 0.78 4.19 13.90
C LEU A 31 -0.49 4.25 13.03
N GLN A 32 -1.65 4.54 13.63
CA GLN A 32 -2.90 4.67 12.88
C GLN A 32 -2.84 5.83 11.87
N LEU A 33 -2.27 6.97 12.27
CA LEU A 33 -2.10 8.11 11.37
C LEU A 33 -1.21 7.75 10.17
N ILE A 34 -0.09 7.05 10.43
CA ILE A 34 0.81 6.56 9.39
C ILE A 34 0.08 5.57 8.46
N LEU A 35 -0.65 4.59 9.01
CA LEU A 35 -1.38 3.63 8.21
C LEU A 35 -2.44 4.30 7.34
N ARG A 36 -3.16 5.29 7.88
CA ARG A 36 -4.14 6.08 7.10
C ARG A 36 -3.47 6.85 5.97
N TYR A 37 -2.31 7.45 6.21
CA TYR A 37 -1.54 8.12 5.16
C TYR A 37 -1.05 7.14 4.08
N LEU A 38 -0.56 5.97 4.48
CA LEU A 38 -0.09 4.93 3.55
C LEU A 38 -1.24 4.34 2.71
N GLU A 39 -2.42 4.21 3.30
CA GLU A 39 -3.64 3.78 2.60
C GLU A 39 -4.11 4.84 1.61
N GLN A 40 -4.18 6.11 2.04
CA GLN A 40 -4.55 7.24 1.16
C GLN A 40 -3.57 7.45 0.01
N SER A 41 -2.28 7.16 0.21
CA SER A 41 -1.26 7.19 -0.84
C SER A 41 -1.19 5.92 -1.68
N ASN A 42 -2.14 4.99 -1.51
CA ASN A 42 -2.22 3.70 -2.21
C ASN A 42 -0.94 2.83 -2.09
N LYS A 43 -0.14 3.05 -1.03
CA LYS A 43 1.05 2.23 -0.76
C LYS A 43 0.68 0.89 -0.14
N ILE A 44 -0.37 0.88 0.68
CA ILE A 44 -0.87 -0.31 1.38
C ILE A 44 -2.37 -0.49 1.17
N PHE A 45 -2.82 -1.75 1.27
CA PHE A 45 -4.21 -2.12 1.40
C PHE A 45 -4.48 -2.56 2.83
N ILE A 46 -5.63 -2.23 3.37
CA ILE A 46 -6.13 -2.89 4.57
C ILE A 46 -7.40 -3.65 4.19
N THR A 47 -7.35 -4.97 4.30
CA THR A 47 -8.53 -5.80 4.02
C THR A 47 -9.62 -5.57 5.07
N LYS A 48 -10.85 -5.99 4.77
CA LYS A 48 -11.97 -5.96 5.74
C LYS A 48 -11.66 -6.72 7.04
N GLU A 49 -10.82 -7.75 6.96
CA GLU A 49 -10.34 -8.54 8.11
C GLU A 49 -9.23 -7.82 8.91
N GLY A 50 -8.80 -6.63 8.49
CA GLY A 50 -7.75 -5.84 9.15
C GLY A 50 -6.33 -6.32 8.85
N LYS A 51 -6.13 -7.10 7.79
CA LYS A 51 -4.81 -7.53 7.31
C LYS A 51 -4.19 -6.43 6.46
N ILE A 52 -2.93 -6.08 6.73
CA ILE A 52 -2.20 -5.04 6.02
C ILE A 52 -1.39 -5.69 4.88
N MET A 53 -1.65 -5.27 3.64
CA MET A 53 -0.94 -5.72 2.45
C MET A 53 -0.15 -4.56 1.84
N TRP A 54 1.08 -4.81 1.40
CA TRP A 54 1.82 -3.83 0.62
C TRP A 54 1.39 -3.95 -0.86
N ILE A 55 0.71 -2.93 -1.40
CA ILE A 55 0.23 -2.94 -2.79
C ILE A 55 1.19 -2.25 -3.74
N LEU A 56 2.09 -1.39 -3.25
CA LEU A 56 3.05 -0.68 -4.11
C LEU A 56 3.99 -1.71 -4.75
N ALA A 57 3.47 -2.30 -5.81
CA ALA A 57 4.07 -3.30 -6.64
C ALA A 57 4.97 -2.50 -7.55
N ASP A 58 6.19 -2.29 -7.08
CA ASP A 58 7.31 -2.00 -7.95
C ASP A 58 7.68 -3.26 -8.78
N SER A 59 6.66 -4.01 -9.21
CA SER A 59 6.77 -5.10 -10.14
C SER A 59 7.08 -4.49 -11.50
N ALA A 60 8.19 -4.94 -12.10
CA ALA A 60 8.56 -4.51 -13.44
C ALA A 60 7.42 -4.70 -14.45
N LYS A 61 6.55 -5.70 -14.22
CA LYS A 61 5.34 -5.95 -15.01
C LYS A 61 4.32 -4.81 -14.93
N ALA A 62 3.96 -4.32 -13.75
CA ALA A 62 3.01 -3.21 -13.62
C ALA A 62 3.52 -1.93 -14.30
N ARG A 63 4.83 -1.64 -14.15
CA ARG A 63 5.47 -0.50 -14.84
C ARG A 63 5.49 -0.69 -16.36
N LYS A 64 5.71 -1.92 -16.84
CA LYS A 64 5.70 -2.25 -18.28
C LYS A 64 4.29 -2.10 -18.87
N LEU A 65 3.28 -2.64 -18.20
CA LEU A 65 1.87 -2.48 -18.57
C LEU A 65 1.43 -1.01 -18.60
N ALA A 66 1.86 -0.19 -17.65
CA ALA A 66 1.57 1.24 -17.64
C ALA A 66 2.26 1.99 -18.78
N LYS A 67 3.44 1.54 -19.24
CA LYS A 67 4.11 2.09 -20.43
C LYS A 67 3.45 1.63 -21.73
N GLU A 68 2.97 0.40 -21.76
CA GLU A 68 2.33 -0.21 -22.94
C GLU A 68 0.86 0.18 -23.10
N SER A 69 0.21 0.73 -22.05
CA SER A 69 -1.18 1.15 -22.13
C SER A 69 -1.34 2.35 -23.08
N VAL A 70 -2.18 2.18 -24.10
CA VAL A 70 -2.58 3.27 -25.00
C VAL A 70 -3.44 4.27 -24.20
N PRO A 71 -3.20 5.60 -24.30
CA PRO A 71 -4.07 6.58 -23.66
C PRO A 71 -5.50 6.37 -24.14
N TYR A 72 -6.47 6.33 -23.22
CA TYR A 72 -7.89 6.30 -23.57
C TYR A 72 -8.23 7.61 -24.29
N ALA A 73 -8.05 7.61 -25.61
CA ALA A 73 -8.40 8.71 -26.47
C ALA A 73 -9.92 8.88 -26.41
N ARG A 74 -10.34 10.13 -26.19
CA ARG A 74 -11.72 10.59 -26.14
C ARG A 74 -12.36 10.49 -27.54
N THR A 75 -12.36 9.32 -28.19
CA THR A 75 -13.00 9.07 -29.48
C THR A 75 -14.49 8.81 -29.29
N LYS A 76 -15.20 9.83 -28.80
CA LYS A 76 -16.62 10.05 -29.09
C LYS A 76 -16.88 11.57 -29.12
N ALA A 77 -16.16 12.23 -30.03
CA ALA A 77 -16.48 13.57 -30.49
C ALA A 77 -16.27 13.58 -32.01
N ARG A 78 -17.12 12.85 -32.74
CA ARG A 78 -17.46 13.02 -34.16
C ARG A 78 -18.22 11.79 -34.67
N ARG A 79 -19.53 11.81 -34.50
CA ARG A 79 -20.55 11.80 -35.56
C ARG A 79 -21.91 11.53 -34.94
#